data_AF-A0A382T0L7-F1
#
_entry.id   AF-A0A382T0L7-F1
#
_cell.length_a   1.000
_cell.length_b   1.000
_cell.length_c   1.000
_cell.angle_alpha   90.00
_cell.angle_beta   90.00
_cell.angle_gamma   90.00
#
_symmetry.space_group_name_H-M   'P 1'
#
loop_
_entity.id
_entity.type
_entity.pdbx_description
1 polymer ?
#
loop_
_entity_poly.entity_id
_entity_poly.type
_entity_poly.pdbx_seq_one_letter_code
_entity_poly.pdbx_strand_id
1 'polypeptide(L)' 'MKCKITGEKINSFMSFGQMPAANGFLEKKDFDTEFFYEMEVGFSNKISLFQLSEFSDP' A
#
# COMPACT_ATOMS: atom_id res chain seq x y z
N MET A 1 -3.66 -0.58 -10.31
CA MET A 1 -4.30 0.42 -9.41
C MET A 1 -4.87 1.61 -10.18
N LYS A 2 -5.58 2.53 -9.51
CA LYS A 2 -6.10 3.78 -10.09
C LYS A 2 -5.33 4.97 -9.52
N CYS A 3 -4.96 5.93 -10.37
CA CYS A 3 -4.32 7.15 -9.95
C CYS A 3 -5.24 7.96 -9.03
N LYS A 4 -4.80 8.25 -7.80
CA LYS A 4 -5.62 8.98 -6.81
C LYS A 4 -5.96 10.43 -7.22
N ILE A 5 -5.19 11.03 -8.13
CA ILE A 5 -5.42 12.41 -8.62
C ILE A 5 -6.21 12.42 -9.92
N THR A 6 -5.75 11.70 -10.94
CA THR A 6 -6.35 11.76 -12.29
C THR A 6 -7.43 10.72 -12.53
N GLY A 7 -7.51 9.69 -11.69
CA GLY A 7 -8.41 8.56 -11.88
C GLY A 7 -8.01 7.60 -13.01
N GLU A 8 -6.88 7.82 -13.67
CA GLU A 8 -6.42 6.93 -14.74
C GLU A 8 -5.87 5.61 -14.20
N LYS A 9 -5.90 4.55 -15.01
CA LYS A 9 -5.31 3.27 -14.64
C LYS A 9 -3.78 3.40 -14.59
N ILE A 10 -3.18 2.96 -13.49
CA ILE A 10 -1.74 2.80 -13.34
C ILE A 10 -1.43 1.31 -13.23
N ASN A 11 -0.48 0.86 -14.04
CA ASN A 11 0.09 -0.47 -13.90
C ASN A 11 1.15 -0.40 -12.80
N SER A 12 1.00 -1.28 -11.82
CA SER A 12 2.00 -1.45 -10.78
C SER A 12 3.25 -2.09 -11.39
N PHE A 13 4.41 -1.74 -10.86
CA PHE A 13 5.70 -2.23 -11.38
C PHE A 13 6.53 -2.97 -10.32
N MET A 14 6.13 -2.89 -9.05
CA MET A 14 6.82 -3.54 -7.93
C MET A 14 5.82 -3.76 -6.78
N SER A 15 6.04 -4.83 -6.02
CA SER A 15 5.39 -5.06 -4.72
C SER A 15 6.44 -5.34 -3.67
N PHE A 16 6.19 -4.90 -2.44
CA PHE A 16 6.96 -5.27 -1.25
C PHE A 16 6.37 -6.48 -0.51
N GLY A 17 5.23 -7.03 -0.98
CA GLY A 17 4.52 -8.14 -0.36
C GLY A 17 3.57 -7.72 0.75
N GLN A 18 3.16 -8.68 1.57
CA GLN A 18 2.31 -8.46 2.74
C GLN A 18 3.08 -7.71 3.83
N MET A 19 2.62 -6.53 4.18
CA MET A 19 3.23 -5.65 5.18
C MET A 19 2.21 -5.29 6.26
N PRO A 20 2.61 -5.25 7.54
CA PRO A 20 1.76 -4.76 8.62
C PRO A 20 1.76 -3.23 8.66
N ALA A 21 0.97 -2.66 9.57
CA ALA A 21 1.03 -1.23 9.86
C ALA A 21 2.41 -0.86 10.43
N ALA A 22 3.12 0.09 9.82
CA ALA A 22 4.49 0.46 10.23
C ALA A 22 4.56 1.03 11.66
N ASN A 23 3.45 1.56 12.17
CA ASN A 23 3.28 2.09 13.52
C ASN A 23 2.50 1.14 14.45
N GLY A 24 2.20 -0.09 14.01
CA GLY A 24 1.45 -1.08 14.79
C GLY A 24 2.33 -1.84 15.77
N PHE A 25 2.75 -1.21 16.87
CA PHE A 25 3.46 -1.92 17.94
C PHE A 25 2.49 -2.82 18.72
N LEU A 26 2.78 -4.12 18.80
CA LEU A 26 1.90 -5.14 19.38
C LEU A 26 2.47 -5.79 20.63
N GLU A 27 1.58 -6.24 21.52
CA GLU A 27 1.91 -7.20 22.56
C GLU A 27 1.89 -8.62 21.99
N LYS A 28 2.64 -9.55 22.61
CA LYS A 28 2.77 -10.93 22.11
C LYS A 28 1.44 -11.67 21.91
N LYS A 29 0.43 -11.34 22.71
CA LYS A 29 -0.92 -11.92 22.62
C LYS A 29 -1.66 -11.54 21.33
N ASP A 30 -1.25 -10.44 20.68
CA ASP A 30 -1.95 -9.85 19.53
C ASP A 30 -1.27 -10.21 18.19
N PHE A 31 -0.17 -10.97 18.20
CA PHE A 31 0.59 -11.33 16.99
C PHE A 31 -0.25 -12.13 15.98
N ASP A 32 -1.13 -13.00 16.47
CA ASP A 32 -1.99 -13.83 15.61
C ASP A 32 -3.14 -13.03 14.97
N THR A 33 -3.36 -11.79 15.43
CA THR A 33 -4.43 -10.89 14.97
C THR A 33 -3.91 -9.65 14.27
N GLU A 34 -2.62 -9.59 13.97
CA GLU A 34 -2.01 -8.46 13.26
C GLU A 34 -2.59 -8.32 11.85
N PHE A 35 -2.89 -7.07 11.47
CA PHE A 35 -3.41 -6.76 10.14
C PHE A 35 -2.28 -6.60 9.15
N PHE A 36 -2.40 -7.27 8.00
CA PHE A 36 -1.48 -7.16 6.87
C PHE A 36 -2.23 -6.73 5.60
N TYR A 37 -1.53 -6.00 4.74
CA TYR A 37 -2.01 -5.61 3.41
C TYR A 37 -0.90 -5.77 2.37
N GLU A 38 -1.27 -5.94 1.11
CA GLU A 38 -0.31 -6.01 0.01
C GLU A 38 0.23 -4.61 -0.32
N MET A 39 1.51 -4.39 -0.07
CA MET A 39 2.16 -3.10 -0.33
C MET A 39 2.69 -3.04 -1.77
N GLU A 40 1.78 -2.75 -2.70
CA GLU A 40 2.07 -2.61 -4.12
C GLU A 40 2.20 -1.14 -4.54
N VAL A 41 3.16 -0.83 -5.42
CA VAL A 41 3.43 0.55 -5.89
C VAL A 41 3.26 0.72 -7.40
N GLY A 42 2.82 1.91 -7.78
CA GLY A 42 2.65 2.33 -9.16
C GLY A 42 3.17 3.74 -9.41
N PHE A 43 3.53 4.00 -10.67
CA PHE A 43 3.97 5.31 -11.13
C PHE A 43 3.11 5.81 -12.29
N SER A 44 2.55 7.01 -12.16
CA SER A 44 1.83 7.68 -13.23
C SER A 44 2.78 8.53 -14.06
N ASN A 45 3.12 8.09 -15.28
CA ASN A 45 3.96 8.85 -16.20
C ASN A 45 3.38 10.22 -16.59
N LYS A 46 2.05 10.37 -16.55
CA LYS A 46 1.37 11.61 -16.96
C LYS A 46 1.61 12.77 -16.01
N ILE A 47 1.62 12.49 -14.70
CA ILE A 47 1.76 13.50 -13.65
C ILE A 47 2.98 13.27 -12.76
N SER A 48 3.84 12.31 -13.11
CA SER A 48 4.99 11.88 -12.32
C SER A 48 4.67 11.51 -10.86
N LEU A 49 3.48 10.92 -10.63
CA LEU A 49 3.03 10.55 -9.29
C LEU A 49 3.42 9.12 -8.96
N PHE A 50 4.21 8.96 -7.91
CA PHE A 50 4.48 7.68 -7.25
C PHE A 50 3.49 7.46 -6.09
N GLN A 51 2.87 6.29 -6.01
CA GLN A 51 1.82 6.01 -5.03
C GLN A 51 1.64 4.51 -4.76
N LEU A 52 1.04 4.22 -3.61
CA LEU A 52 0.62 2.88 -3.17
C LEU A 52 -0.78 2.52 -3.70
N SER A 53 -0.95 1.25 -4.07
CA SER A 53 -2.21 0.65 -4.54
C SER A 53 -3.31 0.76 -3.48
N GLU A 54 -3.01 0.27 -2.29
CA GLU A 54 -3.85 0.37 -1.10
C GLU A 54 -3.15 1.21 -0.03
N PHE A 55 -3.94 1.85 0.83
CA PHE A 55 -3.43 2.53 2.02
C PHE A 55 -4.18 1.92 3.20
N SER A 56 -3.46 1.46 4.22
CA SER A 56 -4.11 1.06 5.47
C SER A 56 -4.72 2.30 6.10
N ASP A 57 -6.02 2.29 6.39
CA ASP A 57 -6.62 3.34 7.20
C ASP A 57 -5.96 3.35 8.60
N PRO A 58 -5.71 4.54 9.18
CA PRO A 58 -5.08 4.70 10.48
C PRO A 58 -5.98 4.28 11.66
#